data_AF-Q8E955-F1
#
_entry.id   AF-Q8E955-F1
#
_cell.length_a   1.000
_cell.length_b   1.000
_cell.length_c   1.000
_cell.angle_alpha   90.00
_cell.angle_beta   90.00
_cell.angle_gamma   90.00
#
_symmetry.space_group_name_H-M   'P 1'
#
loop_
_entity.id
_entity.type
_entity.pdbx_description
1 polymer ?
#
loop_
_entity_poly.entity_id
_entity_poly.type
_entity_poly.pdbx_seq_one_letter_code
_entity_poly.pdbx_strand_id
1 'polypeptide(L)'
;MRLYLALFGIIFYSSQVYAAAEISIGTLFDYMPSNKTTYLKKIMNMGDSTAFIKISINEIKYDENGQPYEVPEQEAENRALIASPSRLIIPAKGVQATRLLFLDKKDTERYFRVRFIPVQQKDNDGFDEQKTEQKTEQIREELSAGIQILTGYGAFLFITPDNPKYSTEITEDTNSAEIKNNGNTTIILDFFESCNKKKQRVFHCDQIAHLTRFKKTAGKK
;
A
#
# COMPACT_ATOMS: atom_id res chain seq x y z
N MET A 1 38.81 -13.77 42.54
CA MET A 1 38.50 -12.36 42.22
C MET A 1 38.57 -12.05 40.72
N ARG A 2 39.61 -12.51 39.98
CA ARG A 2 39.73 -12.30 38.53
C ARG A 2 38.64 -12.94 37.65
N LEU A 3 38.08 -14.09 38.05
CA LEU A 3 37.03 -14.78 37.29
C LEU A 3 35.66 -14.06 37.39
N TYR A 4 35.35 -13.45 38.53
CA TYR A 4 34.12 -12.67 38.75
C TYR A 4 34.12 -11.36 37.96
N LEU A 5 35.30 -10.75 37.77
CA LEU A 5 35.49 -9.57 36.92
C LEU A 5 35.26 -9.86 35.43
N ALA A 6 35.61 -11.07 34.96
CA ALA A 6 35.32 -11.48 33.59
C ALA A 6 33.83 -11.77 33.35
N LEU A 7 33.13 -12.33 34.36
CA LEU A 7 31.69 -12.59 34.27
C LEU A 7 30.85 -11.30 34.27
N PHE A 8 31.32 -10.25 34.97
CA PHE A 8 30.65 -8.95 35.01
C PHE A 8 30.79 -8.16 33.70
N GLY A 9 31.87 -8.39 32.93
CA GLY A 9 32.10 -7.75 31.63
C GLY A 9 31.17 -8.23 30.52
N ILE A 10 30.65 -9.46 30.61
CA ILE A 10 29.78 -10.06 29.58
C ILE A 10 28.32 -9.61 29.74
N ILE A 11 27.89 -9.22 30.94
CA ILE A 11 26.52 -8.75 31.21
C ILE A 11 26.28 -7.31 30.70
N PHE A 12 27.35 -6.54 30.46
CA PHE A 12 27.26 -5.16 29.97
C PHE A 12 27.21 -4.99 28.44
N TYR A 13 27.30 -6.08 27.68
CA TYR A 13 26.96 -6.07 26.25
C TYR A 13 25.45 -6.22 26.04
N SER A 14 24.66 -5.37 26.71
CA SER A 14 23.26 -5.21 26.39
C SER A 14 23.15 -4.57 25.00
N SER A 15 22.60 -5.33 24.07
CA SER A 15 22.35 -4.94 22.69
C SER A 15 21.71 -3.56 22.60
N GLN A 16 22.37 -2.62 21.94
CA GLN A 16 21.75 -1.37 21.50
C GLN A 16 20.69 -1.74 20.47
N VAL A 17 19.43 -1.87 20.91
CA VAL A 17 18.30 -1.99 19.98
C VAL A 17 18.14 -0.61 19.36
N TYR A 18 18.49 -0.49 18.08
CA TYR A 18 18.26 0.74 17.32
C TYR A 18 16.76 0.97 17.20
N ALA A 19 16.24 1.96 17.94
CA ALA A 19 14.85 2.39 17.87
C ALA A 19 14.58 3.06 16.52
N ALA A 20 13.96 2.33 15.60
CA ALA A 20 13.41 2.88 14.37
C ALA A 20 11.91 3.18 14.53
N ALA A 21 11.41 4.17 13.79
CA ALA A 21 9.96 4.33 13.65
C ALA A 21 9.42 3.10 12.90
N GLU A 22 8.54 2.34 13.54
CA GLU A 22 7.86 1.20 12.95
C GLU A 22 6.45 1.65 12.59
N ILE A 23 6.16 1.82 11.30
CA ILE A 23 4.85 2.32 10.85
C ILE A 23 4.01 1.19 10.29
N SER A 24 2.75 1.14 10.73
CA SER A 24 1.73 0.27 10.16
C SER A 24 0.63 1.10 9.52
N ILE A 25 0.32 0.79 8.26
CA ILE A 25 -0.77 1.41 7.50
C ILE A 25 -2.01 0.51 7.44
N GLY A 26 -2.03 -0.61 8.17
CA GLY A 26 -3.09 -1.62 8.07
C GLY A 26 -3.12 -2.28 6.69
N THR A 27 -4.30 -2.32 6.07
CA THR A 27 -4.55 -2.93 4.75
C THR A 27 -3.72 -2.28 3.64
N LEU A 28 -3.23 -3.08 2.70
CA LEU A 28 -2.55 -2.57 1.49
C LEU A 28 -3.52 -2.27 0.35
N PHE A 29 -4.73 -2.84 0.41
CA PHE A 29 -5.80 -2.64 -0.56
C PHE A 29 -7.01 -2.08 0.18
N ASP A 30 -7.41 -0.88 -0.20
CA ASP A 30 -8.53 -0.14 0.35
C ASP A 30 -9.57 0.11 -0.74
N TYR A 31 -10.85 0.11 -0.35
CA TYR A 31 -11.97 0.27 -1.29
C TYR A 31 -12.88 1.39 -0.82
N MET A 32 -13.10 2.39 -1.68
CA MET A 32 -14.10 3.43 -1.48
C MET A 32 -15.37 3.02 -2.24
N PRO A 33 -16.45 2.64 -1.54
CA PRO A 33 -17.68 2.18 -2.18
C PRO A 33 -18.35 3.33 -2.96
N SER A 34 -19.22 2.96 -3.90
CA SER A 34 -19.90 3.91 -4.80
C SER A 34 -20.58 5.04 -4.04
N ASN A 35 -21.31 4.70 -2.96
CA ASN A 35 -22.06 5.63 -2.11
C ASN A 35 -21.23 6.50 -1.13
N LYS A 36 -19.90 6.51 -1.21
CA LYS A 36 -19.03 7.31 -0.33
C LYS A 36 -18.02 8.11 -1.13
N THR A 37 -17.84 9.39 -0.84
CA THR A 37 -16.76 10.21 -1.44
C THR A 37 -15.53 10.30 -0.54
N THR A 38 -15.57 9.71 0.65
CA THR A 38 -14.48 9.78 1.63
C THR A 38 -14.10 8.41 2.17
N TYR A 39 -12.81 8.18 2.38
CA TYR A 39 -12.24 7.01 3.05
C TYR A 39 -11.29 7.44 4.18
N LEU A 40 -11.40 6.85 5.36
CA LEU A 40 -10.54 7.20 6.50
C LEU A 40 -9.43 6.15 6.64
N LYS A 41 -8.18 6.56 6.37
CA LYS A 41 -7.02 5.69 6.55
C LYS A 41 -6.37 5.95 7.90
N LYS A 42 -6.25 4.92 8.73
CA LYS A 42 -5.53 4.97 10.01
C LYS A 42 -4.08 4.52 9.82
N ILE A 43 -3.17 5.20 10.49
CA ILE A 43 -1.74 4.93 10.48
C ILE A 43 -1.29 4.85 11.94
N MET A 44 -0.63 3.76 12.28
CA MET A 44 -0.16 3.46 13.62
C MET A 44 1.35 3.53 13.65
N ASN A 45 1.89 4.21 14.65
CA ASN A 45 3.30 4.19 14.96
C ASN A 45 3.53 3.17 16.07
N MET A 46 4.10 2.03 15.72
CA MET A 46 4.48 0.96 16.64
C MET A 46 5.88 1.18 17.23
N GLY A 47 6.62 2.19 16.78
CA GLY A 47 7.93 2.55 17.29
C GLY A 47 7.91 3.32 18.61
N ASP A 48 9.11 3.58 19.14
CA ASP A 48 9.33 4.27 20.42
C ASP A 48 9.63 5.77 20.26
N SER A 49 9.64 6.29 19.03
CA SER A 49 9.87 7.70 18.70
C SER A 49 8.73 8.29 17.88
N THR A 50 8.54 9.61 17.92
CA THR A 50 7.52 10.30 17.10
C THR A 50 7.87 10.23 15.61
N ALA A 51 6.88 9.86 14.79
CA ALA A 51 7.01 9.78 13.35
C ALA A 51 6.36 10.99 12.65
N PHE A 52 7.03 11.47 11.61
CA PHE A 52 6.55 12.52 10.71
C PHE A 52 6.32 11.89 9.36
N ILE A 53 5.10 11.96 8.84
CA ILE A 53 4.72 11.26 7.61
C ILE A 53 4.15 12.24 6.61
N LYS A 54 4.71 12.25 5.40
CA LYS A 54 4.14 12.90 4.22
C LYS A 54 3.31 11.89 3.44
N ILE A 55 2.10 12.28 3.05
CA ILE A 55 1.23 11.50 2.19
C ILE A 55 1.37 12.01 0.76
N SER A 56 1.56 11.09 -0.19
CA SER A 56 1.67 11.38 -1.63
C SER A 56 0.74 10.45 -2.40
N ILE A 57 0.01 10.99 -3.38
CA ILE A 57 -1.01 10.25 -4.13
C ILE A 57 -0.66 10.27 -5.61
N ASN A 58 -0.58 9.10 -6.23
CA ASN A 58 -0.53 8.96 -7.68
C ASN A 58 -1.77 8.23 -8.17
N GLU A 59 -2.32 8.63 -9.31
CA GLU A 59 -3.35 7.84 -10.00
C GLU A 59 -2.68 6.72 -10.80
N ILE A 60 -3.26 5.52 -10.77
CA ILE A 60 -2.82 4.41 -11.61
C ILE A 60 -3.77 4.31 -12.79
N LYS A 61 -3.21 4.44 -13.99
CA LYS A 61 -3.91 4.27 -15.26
C LYS A 61 -3.39 3.03 -15.96
N TYR A 62 -4.13 2.56 -16.95
CA TYR A 62 -3.77 1.44 -17.78
C TYR A 62 -3.58 1.91 -19.21
N ASP A 63 -2.53 1.45 -19.86
CA ASP A 63 -2.31 1.70 -21.29
C ASP A 63 -3.19 0.79 -22.17
N GLU A 64 -3.07 0.92 -23.48
CA GLU A 64 -3.84 0.13 -24.46
C GLU A 64 -3.57 -1.39 -24.37
N ASN A 65 -2.44 -1.78 -23.79
CA ASN A 65 -2.04 -3.16 -23.57
C ASN A 65 -2.45 -3.68 -22.17
N GLY A 66 -3.11 -2.84 -21.37
CA GLY A 66 -3.51 -3.16 -20.00
C GLY A 66 -2.36 -3.12 -18.99
N GLN A 67 -1.22 -2.52 -19.33
CA GLN A 67 -0.10 -2.32 -18.39
C GLN A 67 -0.37 -1.11 -17.49
N PRO A 68 -0.20 -1.25 -16.17
CA PRO A 68 -0.39 -0.14 -15.25
C PRO A 68 0.78 0.85 -15.34
N TYR A 69 0.48 2.14 -15.32
CA TYR A 69 1.45 3.21 -15.12
C TYR A 69 0.90 4.25 -14.14
N GLU A 70 1.78 4.97 -13.46
CA GLU A 70 1.40 5.98 -12.48
C GLU A 70 1.45 7.38 -13.09
N VAL A 71 0.38 8.14 -12.85
CA VAL A 71 0.30 9.58 -13.14
C VAL A 71 0.53 10.31 -11.81
N PRO A 72 1.55 11.19 -11.74
CA PRO A 72 1.81 11.99 -10.54
C PRO A 72 0.61 12.85 -10.11
N GLU A 73 0.62 13.25 -8.85
CA GLU A 73 -0.36 14.20 -8.30
C GLU A 73 -0.40 15.49 -9.12
N GLN A 74 -1.61 15.97 -9.43
CA GLN A 74 -1.82 17.22 -10.16
C GLN A 74 -1.79 18.43 -9.22
N GLU A 75 -1.79 19.63 -9.79
CA GLU A 75 -2.01 20.88 -9.07
C GLU A 75 -3.30 20.85 -8.25
N ALA A 76 -3.32 21.57 -7.13
CA ALA A 76 -4.37 21.48 -6.12
C ALA A 76 -5.81 21.61 -6.68
N GLU A 77 -6.00 22.46 -7.69
CA GLU A 77 -7.29 22.70 -8.35
C GLU A 77 -7.81 21.51 -9.18
N ASN A 78 -6.91 20.64 -9.64
CA ASN A 78 -7.23 19.51 -10.53
C ASN A 78 -7.06 18.14 -9.86
N ARG A 79 -6.91 18.09 -8.54
CA ARG A 79 -6.74 16.83 -7.81
C ARG A 79 -8.05 16.06 -7.71
N ALA A 80 -8.08 14.88 -8.30
CA ALA A 80 -9.18 13.94 -8.17
C ALA A 80 -9.31 13.35 -6.74
N LEU A 81 -8.20 13.21 -6.03
CA LEU A 81 -8.14 12.63 -4.68
C LEU A 81 -7.23 13.48 -3.79
N ILE A 82 -7.71 13.83 -2.60
CA ILE A 82 -6.99 14.63 -1.62
C ILE A 82 -6.85 13.86 -0.31
N ALA A 83 -5.66 13.91 0.31
CA ALA A 83 -5.44 13.49 1.68
C ALA A 83 -5.52 14.67 2.64
N SER A 84 -6.38 14.59 3.66
CA SER A 84 -6.57 15.63 4.67
C SER A 84 -6.48 15.06 6.10
N PRO A 85 -5.46 15.43 6.89
CA PRO A 85 -4.27 16.19 6.48
C PRO A 85 -3.35 15.35 5.57
N SER A 86 -2.51 16.01 4.76
CA SER A 86 -1.49 15.37 3.92
C SER A 86 -0.14 15.17 4.64
N ARG A 87 -0.02 15.68 5.86
CA ARG A 87 1.14 15.50 6.75
C ARG A 87 0.65 15.09 8.14
N LEU A 88 1.30 14.09 8.73
CA LEU A 88 0.93 13.50 10.01
C LEU A 88 2.11 13.59 10.98
N ILE A 89 1.80 13.79 12.26
CA ILE A 89 2.73 13.74 13.39
C ILE A 89 2.16 12.70 14.34
N ILE A 90 2.76 11.51 14.35
CA ILE A 90 2.24 10.37 15.09
C ILE A 90 3.20 10.10 16.27
N PRO A 91 2.79 10.38 17.52
CA PRO A 91 3.59 10.08 18.70
C PRO A 91 3.99 8.60 18.77
N ALA A 92 5.02 8.29 19.55
CA ALA A 92 5.41 6.90 19.85
C ALA A 92 4.20 6.10 20.35
N LYS A 93 4.04 4.87 19.86
CA LYS A 93 2.87 4.00 20.14
C LYS A 93 1.50 4.63 19.84
N GLY A 94 1.48 5.71 19.04
CA GLY A 94 0.28 6.49 18.72
C GLY A 94 -0.41 6.07 17.43
N VAL A 95 -1.60 6.65 17.22
CA VAL A 95 -2.39 6.46 15.99
C VAL A 95 -2.86 7.81 15.48
N GLN A 96 -2.75 8.04 14.18
CA GLN A 96 -3.37 9.16 13.51
C GLN A 96 -4.11 8.69 12.26
N ALA A 97 -4.95 9.55 11.68
CA ALA A 97 -5.69 9.22 10.47
C ALA A 97 -5.64 10.37 9.47
N THR A 98 -5.69 10.01 8.19
CA THR A 98 -5.94 10.94 7.08
C THR A 98 -7.25 10.57 6.40
N ARG A 99 -8.03 11.58 6.02
CA ARG A 99 -9.22 11.39 5.19
C ARG A 99 -8.84 11.56 3.73
N LEU A 100 -9.06 10.50 2.96
CA LEU A 100 -8.96 10.50 1.51
C LEU A 100 -10.31 10.93 0.94
N LEU A 101 -10.37 12.09 0.31
CA LEU A 101 -11.56 12.69 -0.28
C LEU A 101 -11.45 12.63 -1.81
N PHE A 102 -12.37 11.92 -2.45
CA PHE A 102 -12.50 11.86 -3.90
C PHE A 102 -13.44 12.96 -4.38
N LEU A 103 -12.98 13.78 -5.33
CA LEU A 103 -13.64 15.01 -5.77
C LEU A 103 -14.32 14.91 -7.13
N ASP A 104 -13.91 13.95 -7.95
CA ASP A 104 -14.41 13.80 -9.31
C ASP A 104 -15.69 12.97 -9.38
N LYS A 105 -16.25 12.85 -10.60
CA LYS A 105 -17.30 11.87 -10.90
C LYS A 105 -16.75 10.45 -10.88
N LYS A 106 -17.60 9.48 -10.52
CA LYS A 106 -17.25 8.06 -10.47
C LYS A 106 -17.87 7.30 -11.64
N ASP A 107 -17.68 7.80 -12.85
CA ASP A 107 -18.22 7.17 -14.06
C ASP A 107 -17.54 5.83 -14.37
N THR A 108 -16.25 5.71 -14.02
CA THR A 108 -15.43 4.50 -14.16
C THR A 108 -14.73 4.17 -12.85
N GLU A 109 -14.33 2.91 -12.70
CA GLU A 109 -13.45 2.53 -11.58
C GLU A 109 -12.09 3.23 -11.72
N ARG A 110 -11.59 3.81 -10.63
CA ARG A 110 -10.31 4.51 -10.58
C ARG A 110 -9.42 3.94 -9.48
N TYR A 111 -8.12 4.03 -9.68
CA TYR A 111 -7.14 3.40 -8.80
C TYR A 111 -6.09 4.42 -8.40
N PHE A 112 -5.75 4.47 -7.12
CA PHE A 112 -4.76 5.41 -6.60
C PHE A 112 -3.73 4.66 -5.77
N ARG A 113 -2.46 5.01 -5.92
CA ARG A 113 -1.42 4.62 -4.99
C ARG A 113 -1.21 5.73 -3.98
N VAL A 114 -1.50 5.44 -2.72
CA VAL A 114 -1.31 6.34 -1.58
C VAL A 114 -0.05 5.92 -0.83
N ARG A 115 0.97 6.77 -0.86
CA ARG A 115 2.26 6.55 -0.21
C ARG A 115 2.32 7.30 1.12
N PHE A 116 2.81 6.63 2.16
CA PHE A 116 3.07 7.14 3.49
C PHE A 116 4.58 7.14 3.70
N ILE A 117 5.20 8.30 3.52
CA ILE A 117 6.65 8.47 3.46
C ILE A 117 7.11 9.08 4.79
N PRO A 118 7.89 8.36 5.61
CA PRO A 118 8.52 8.96 6.78
C PRO A 118 9.50 10.08 6.36
N VAL A 119 9.44 11.24 7.00
CA VAL A 119 10.31 12.40 6.73
C VAL A 119 11.01 12.83 8.02
N GLN A 120 12.16 13.50 7.91
CA GLN A 120 12.89 13.99 9.09
C GLN A 120 12.33 15.34 9.54
N GLN A 121 12.38 15.61 10.85
CA GLN A 121 11.87 16.87 11.44
C GLN A 121 12.55 18.14 10.92
N LYS A 122 13.79 18.05 10.42
CA LYS A 122 14.56 19.21 9.95
C LYS A 122 13.98 19.86 8.68
N ASP A 123 13.03 19.21 8.02
CA ASP A 123 12.33 19.75 6.85
C ASP A 123 11.17 20.71 7.21
N ASN A 124 11.01 21.08 8.49
CA ASN A 124 10.01 22.05 8.93
C ASN A 124 10.36 23.50 8.57
N ASP A 125 11.62 23.80 8.25
CA ASP A 125 12.09 25.14 7.89
C ASP A 125 12.42 25.19 6.39
N GLY A 126 11.39 25.21 5.54
CA GLY A 126 11.59 25.25 4.09
C GLY A 126 10.31 25.13 3.26
N PHE A 127 9.47 26.17 3.30
CA PHE A 127 8.55 26.49 2.21
C PHE A 127 9.37 26.93 0.99
N ASP A 128 9.99 25.99 0.27
CA ASP A 128 10.50 26.25 -1.07
C ASP A 128 10.45 24.99 -1.93
N GLU A 129 9.47 24.99 -2.84
CA GLU A 129 9.45 24.15 -4.02
C GLU A 129 10.61 24.58 -4.92
N GLN A 130 11.74 23.88 -4.85
CA GLN A 130 12.76 23.74 -5.90
C GLN A 130 14.05 23.19 -5.28
N LYS A 131 14.19 21.86 -5.20
CA LYS A 131 15.45 21.09 -5.21
C LYS A 131 15.16 19.64 -4.83
N THR A 132 14.65 18.85 -5.78
CA THR A 132 14.52 17.39 -5.56
C THR A 132 15.17 16.54 -6.65
N GLU A 133 15.66 17.11 -7.75
CA GLU A 133 16.22 16.27 -8.83
C GLU A 133 17.75 16.11 -8.81
N GLN A 134 18.50 16.89 -8.02
CA GLN A 134 19.97 16.80 -7.99
C GLN A 134 20.57 16.23 -6.70
N LYS A 135 19.74 15.90 -5.71
CA LYS A 135 20.20 15.43 -4.39
C LYS A 135 20.04 13.92 -4.17
N THR A 136 19.63 13.17 -5.19
CA THR A 136 19.41 11.72 -5.08
C THR A 136 20.72 10.93 -5.18
N GLU A 137 21.72 11.42 -5.91
CA GLU A 137 22.98 10.69 -6.11
C GLU A 137 24.03 10.97 -5.03
N GLN A 138 24.03 12.15 -4.40
CA GLN A 138 25.01 12.49 -3.35
C GLN A 138 24.60 12.04 -1.94
N ILE A 139 23.35 11.62 -1.71
CA ILE A 139 22.90 11.09 -0.42
C ILE A 139 23.21 9.59 -0.28
N ARG A 140 23.53 8.90 -1.38
CA ARG A 140 23.86 7.47 -1.35
C ARG A 140 25.23 7.15 -0.75
N GLU A 141 26.18 8.10 -0.74
CA GLU A 141 27.57 7.80 -0.37
C GLU A 141 27.93 8.09 1.10
N GLU A 142 27.13 8.86 1.86
CA GLU A 142 27.43 9.15 3.28
C GLU A 142 26.63 8.32 4.32
N LEU A 143 25.77 7.39 3.89
CA LEU A 143 24.94 6.56 4.78
C LEU A 143 25.51 5.15 5.02
N SER A 144 26.82 5.06 5.26
CA SER A 144 27.50 3.83 5.70
C SER A 144 27.70 3.79 7.22
N ALA A 145 26.65 4.03 8.00
CA ALA A 145 26.60 3.77 9.44
C ALA A 145 25.14 3.73 9.92
N GLY A 146 24.50 2.58 9.82
CA GLY A 146 23.11 2.35 10.25
C GLY A 146 22.12 2.55 9.11
N ILE A 147 21.88 1.49 8.33
CA ILE A 147 20.88 1.48 7.27
C ILE A 147 19.48 1.61 7.92
N GLN A 148 18.98 2.82 8.08
CA GLN A 148 17.57 3.06 8.35
C GLN A 148 16.84 2.99 7.01
N ILE A 149 16.36 1.80 6.64
CA ILE A 149 15.53 1.63 5.45
C ILE A 149 14.22 2.40 5.71
N LEU A 150 14.13 3.62 5.18
CA LEU A 150 12.87 4.37 5.12
C LEU A 150 12.02 3.76 4.01
N THR A 151 11.46 2.56 4.25
CA THR A 151 10.51 1.96 3.32
C THR A 151 9.25 2.80 3.34
N GLY A 152 9.01 3.60 2.29
CA GLY A 152 7.73 4.26 2.12
C GLY A 152 6.62 3.20 1.99
N TYR A 153 5.62 3.25 2.87
CA TYR A 153 4.52 2.30 2.83
C TYR A 153 3.51 2.75 1.78
N GLY A 154 2.99 1.83 0.96
CA GLY A 154 2.03 2.14 -0.10
C GLY A 154 0.74 1.34 0.07
N ALA A 155 -0.41 2.01 0.02
CA ALA A 155 -1.72 1.39 -0.14
C ALA A 155 -2.27 1.70 -1.54
N PHE A 156 -3.04 0.77 -2.09
CA PHE A 156 -3.90 1.02 -3.24
C PHE A 156 -5.30 1.37 -2.75
N LEU A 157 -5.87 2.46 -3.27
CA LEU A 157 -7.26 2.83 -3.07
C LEU A 157 -8.03 2.64 -4.38
N PHE A 158 -9.07 1.81 -4.32
CA PHE A 158 -9.99 1.54 -5.43
C PHE A 158 -11.24 2.39 -5.23
N ILE A 159 -11.56 3.23 -6.21
CA ILE A 159 -12.79 4.02 -6.23
C ILE A 159 -13.82 3.29 -7.05
N THR A 160 -14.80 2.69 -6.39
CA THR A 160 -15.91 2.01 -7.07
C THR A 160 -16.76 3.02 -7.85
N PRO A 161 -17.14 2.73 -9.11
CA PRO A 161 -17.98 3.61 -9.91
C PRO A 161 -19.38 3.78 -9.28
N ASP A 162 -20.09 4.84 -9.60
CA ASP A 162 -21.43 5.14 -9.05
C ASP A 162 -22.43 4.01 -9.35
N ASN A 163 -22.31 3.39 -10.54
CA ASN A 163 -23.15 2.28 -10.99
C ASN A 163 -22.30 1.02 -11.20
N PRO A 164 -21.94 0.29 -10.12
CA PRO A 164 -21.14 -0.92 -10.22
C PRO A 164 -21.95 -2.05 -10.87
N LYS A 165 -21.33 -2.72 -11.84
CA LYS A 165 -21.84 -3.90 -12.54
C LYS A 165 -20.82 -5.00 -12.38
N TYR A 166 -21.20 -6.04 -11.66
CA TYR A 166 -20.41 -7.24 -11.48
C TYR A 166 -20.86 -8.31 -12.49
N SER A 167 -19.91 -8.86 -13.23
CA SER A 167 -20.16 -9.94 -14.17
C SER A 167 -18.91 -10.80 -14.23
N THR A 168 -18.91 -11.91 -13.49
CA THR A 168 -17.77 -12.83 -13.39
C THR A 168 -18.14 -14.13 -14.06
N GLU A 169 -17.29 -14.56 -14.99
CA GLU A 169 -17.42 -15.81 -15.71
C GLU A 169 -16.20 -16.66 -15.40
N ILE A 170 -16.43 -17.95 -15.14
CA ILE A 170 -15.37 -18.93 -14.89
C ILE A 170 -15.48 -19.97 -15.99
N THR A 171 -14.43 -20.11 -16.78
CA THR A 171 -14.28 -21.12 -17.83
C THR A 171 -13.21 -22.13 -17.41
N GLU A 172 -13.56 -23.41 -17.43
CA GLU A 172 -12.65 -24.50 -17.06
C GLU A 172 -12.34 -25.34 -18.31
N ASP A 173 -11.06 -25.58 -18.55
CA ASP A 173 -10.56 -26.57 -19.51
C ASP A 173 -9.90 -27.75 -18.75
N THR A 174 -9.38 -28.74 -19.47
CA THR A 174 -8.79 -29.95 -18.84
C THR A 174 -7.57 -29.68 -17.96
N ASN A 175 -6.90 -28.53 -18.10
CA ASN A 175 -5.64 -28.17 -17.46
C ASN A 175 -5.65 -26.79 -16.76
N SER A 176 -6.67 -25.95 -16.98
CA SER A 176 -6.71 -24.58 -16.49
C SER A 176 -8.13 -24.06 -16.24
N ALA A 177 -8.25 -23.13 -15.30
CA ALA A 177 -9.45 -22.35 -15.07
C ALA A 177 -9.13 -20.88 -15.34
N GLU A 178 -9.93 -20.24 -16.19
CA GLU A 178 -9.87 -18.81 -16.47
C GLU A 178 -11.05 -18.12 -15.77
N ILE A 179 -10.74 -17.03 -15.07
CA ILE A 179 -11.74 -16.19 -14.41
C ILE A 179 -11.73 -14.84 -15.09
N LYS A 180 -12.85 -14.51 -15.75
CA LYS A 180 -13.01 -13.26 -16.49
C LYS A 180 -14.01 -12.36 -15.79
N ASN A 181 -13.60 -11.12 -15.54
CA ASN A 181 -14.51 -10.06 -15.10
C ASN A 181 -15.00 -9.26 -16.31
N ASN A 182 -16.21 -9.53 -16.77
CA ASN A 182 -16.94 -8.78 -17.80
C ASN A 182 -17.69 -7.56 -17.22
N GLY A 183 -17.56 -7.29 -15.91
CA GLY A 183 -18.12 -6.13 -15.23
C GLY A 183 -17.31 -4.85 -15.43
N ASN A 184 -17.72 -3.77 -14.76
CA ASN A 184 -17.01 -2.48 -14.75
C ASN A 184 -16.35 -2.16 -13.39
N THR A 185 -16.34 -3.12 -12.47
CA THR A 185 -15.84 -2.96 -11.10
C THR A 185 -14.96 -4.16 -10.74
N THR A 186 -13.86 -3.93 -10.02
CA THR A 186 -12.94 -4.96 -9.55
C THR A 186 -13.67 -5.95 -8.65
N ILE A 187 -13.35 -7.23 -8.85
CA ILE A 187 -13.79 -8.33 -7.99
C ILE A 187 -12.63 -8.75 -7.09
N ILE A 188 -12.96 -9.13 -5.86
CA ILE A 188 -12.01 -9.75 -4.93
C ILE A 188 -12.29 -11.25 -5.00
N LEU A 189 -11.27 -12.01 -5.40
CA LEU A 189 -11.30 -13.47 -5.35
C LEU A 189 -10.66 -13.88 -4.04
N ASP A 190 -11.48 -14.26 -3.08
CA ASP A 190 -11.04 -14.78 -1.80
C ASP A 190 -11.35 -16.28 -1.73
N PHE A 191 -10.47 -17.06 -1.10
CA PHE A 191 -10.63 -18.50 -0.89
C PHE A 191 -11.04 -19.30 -2.16
N PHE A 192 -10.26 -19.20 -3.24
CA PHE A 192 -10.51 -20.01 -4.45
C PHE A 192 -10.09 -21.48 -4.23
N GLU A 193 -11.07 -22.38 -4.30
CA GLU A 193 -10.88 -23.82 -4.09
C GLU A 193 -11.32 -24.63 -5.31
N SER A 194 -10.59 -25.72 -5.59
CA SER A 194 -11.02 -26.71 -6.59
C SER A 194 -11.51 -27.97 -5.88
N CYS A 195 -12.74 -28.39 -6.20
CA CYS A 195 -13.38 -29.53 -5.58
C CYS A 195 -13.56 -30.67 -6.58
N ASN A 196 -12.99 -31.85 -6.30
CA ASN A 196 -13.12 -33.02 -7.17
C ASN A 196 -14.28 -33.93 -6.74
N LYS A 197 -15.27 -34.12 -7.62
CA LYS A 197 -16.46 -34.95 -7.34
C LYS A 197 -16.20 -36.47 -7.33
N LYS A 198 -14.99 -36.96 -7.61
CA LYS A 198 -14.73 -38.41 -7.79
C LYS A 198 -14.54 -39.24 -6.52
N LYS A 199 -14.51 -38.64 -5.31
CA LYS A 199 -14.45 -39.41 -4.05
C LYS A 199 -15.79 -39.33 -3.31
N GLN A 200 -16.34 -40.49 -2.98
CA GLN A 200 -17.62 -40.71 -2.29
C GLN A 200 -17.85 -39.74 -1.13
N ARG A 201 -18.99 -39.02 -1.16
CA ARG A 201 -19.65 -38.26 -0.07
C ARG A 201 -18.74 -37.42 0.86
N VAL A 202 -17.58 -36.99 0.39
CA VAL A 202 -16.73 -36.00 1.07
C VAL A 202 -16.14 -35.11 -0.01
N PHE A 203 -16.58 -33.86 -0.09
CA PHE A 203 -15.96 -32.87 -0.96
C PHE A 203 -14.57 -32.58 -0.39
N HIS A 204 -13.52 -33.07 -1.08
CA HIS A 204 -12.16 -32.64 -0.82
C HIS A 204 -11.90 -31.44 -1.72
N CYS A 205 -11.85 -30.27 -1.11
CA CYS A 205 -11.55 -29.02 -1.77
C CYS A 205 -10.14 -28.62 -1.34
N ASP A 206 -9.25 -28.47 -2.32
CA ASP A 206 -7.89 -28.00 -2.09
C ASP A 206 -7.85 -26.50 -2.36
N GLN A 207 -7.25 -25.73 -1.44
CA GLN A 207 -6.96 -24.33 -1.69
C GLN A 207 -5.94 -24.23 -2.82
N ILE A 208 -6.25 -23.43 -3.85
CA ILE A 208 -5.30 -23.13 -4.91
C ILE A 208 -4.37 -22.04 -4.37
N ALA A 209 -3.38 -22.45 -3.58
CA ALA A 209 -2.29 -21.60 -3.16
C ALA A 209 -1.40 -21.30 -4.38
N HIS A 210 -1.28 -20.03 -4.73
CA HIS A 210 -0.53 -19.48 -5.87
C HIS A 210 -1.16 -19.67 -7.26
N LEU A 211 -1.96 -18.68 -7.64
CA LEU A 211 -2.28 -18.39 -9.04
C LEU A 211 -1.05 -17.75 -9.74
N THR A 212 -0.03 -18.56 -10.01
CA THR A 212 1.24 -18.13 -10.63
C THR A 212 1.12 -17.64 -12.09
N ARG A 213 -0.09 -17.64 -12.66
CA ARG A 213 -0.39 -17.18 -14.04
C ARG A 213 -1.72 -16.44 -14.14
N PHE A 214 -1.87 -15.34 -13.42
CA PHE A 214 -2.93 -14.38 -13.74
C PHE A 214 -2.45 -13.48 -14.89
N LYS A 215 -2.93 -13.70 -16.12
CA LYS A 215 -2.81 -12.73 -17.21
C LYS A 215 -4.02 -11.80 -17.11
N LYS A 216 -3.83 -10.57 -16.63
CA LYS A 216 -4.85 -9.52 -16.77
C LYS A 216 -4.87 -9.09 -18.24
N THR A 217 -5.74 -9.69 -19.04
CA THR A 217 -6.09 -9.18 -20.36
C THR A 217 -7.21 -8.16 -20.18
N ALA A 218 -6.88 -6.88 -20.32
CA ALA A 218 -7.89 -5.83 -20.42
C ALA A 218 -8.76 -6.14 -21.64
N GLY A 219 -10.05 -6.40 -21.43
CA GLY A 219 -10.99 -6.60 -22.52
C GLY A 219 -11.04 -5.32 -23.37
N LYS A 220 -10.56 -5.41 -24.61
CA LYS A 220 -10.79 -4.36 -25.62
C LYS A 220 -12.29 -4.20 -25.80
N LYS A 221 -12.78 -2.97 -25.65
CA LYS A 221 -14.04 -2.54 -26.27
C LYS A 221 -13.81 -2.30 -27.74
#